data_AF-A0A660W2M8-F1
#
_entry.id   AF-A0A660W2M8-F1
#
_cell.length_a   1.000
_cell.length_b   1.000
_cell.length_c   1.000
_cell.angle_alpha   90.00
_cell.angle_beta   90.00
_cell.angle_gamma   90.00
#
_symmetry.space_group_name_H-M   'P 1'
#
loop_
_entity.id
_entity.type
_entity.pdbx_description
1 polymer ?
#
loop_
_entity_poly.entity_id
_entity_poly.type
_entity_poly.pdbx_seq_one_letter_code
_entity_poly.pdbx_strand_id
1 'polypeptide(L)' 'MTSQKRETSMDNRKTDGMDPTALSVEQAARLLGVEADVVSLHIGQGLPTGPGGTVNLVTYAAWLNLPESDAARESEA' A
#
# COMPACT_ATOMS: atom_id res chain seq x y z
N MET A 1 31.23 34.63 19.33
CA MET A 1 30.33 34.63 18.15
C MET A 1 29.91 33.20 17.88
N THR A 2 28.61 33.00 17.75
CA THR A 2 27.89 31.77 18.09
C THR A 2 27.73 30.82 16.90
N SER A 3 27.78 29.52 17.21
CA SER A 3 26.94 28.46 16.65
C SER A 3 26.96 28.24 15.14
N GLN A 4 27.74 27.23 14.71
CA GLN A 4 27.36 26.38 13.58
C GLN A 4 27.75 24.93 13.85
N LYS A 5 26.86 24.20 14.53
CA LYS A 5 26.77 22.74 14.38
C LYS A 5 25.29 22.41 14.23
N ARG A 6 24.74 22.68 13.05
CA ARG A 6 23.48 22.08 12.61
C ARG A 6 23.84 20.66 12.21
N GLU A 7 23.96 19.79 13.22
CA GLU A 7 23.94 18.36 13.00
C GLU A 7 22.62 18.05 12.33
N THR A 8 22.71 17.74 11.04
CA THR A 8 21.70 17.02 10.28
C THR A 8 21.43 15.72 11.03
N SER A 9 20.48 15.77 11.96
CA SER A 9 19.84 14.60 12.51
C SER A 9 19.10 13.96 11.33
N MET A 10 19.81 13.10 10.61
CA MET A 10 19.22 12.21 9.62
C MET A 10 18.07 11.51 10.33
N ASP A 11 16.83 11.91 9.99
CA ASP A 11 15.62 11.18 10.31
C ASP A 11 15.80 9.77 9.75
N ASN A 12 16.37 8.91 10.58
CA ASN A 12 16.41 7.47 10.40
C ASN A 12 14.98 6.99 10.64
N ARG A 13 14.05 7.35 9.75
CA ARG A 13 12.75 6.72 9.64
C ARG A 13 13.05 5.27 9.35
N LYS A 14 13.20 4.49 10.41
CA LYS A 14 13.18 3.05 10.37
C LYS A 14 11.92 2.74 9.56
N THR A 15 12.11 2.29 8.32
CA THR A 15 11.15 1.38 7.72
C THR A 15 11.26 0.12 8.58
N ASP A 16 10.62 0.19 9.75
CA ASP A 16 10.48 -0.91 10.69
C ASP A 16 10.03 -2.10 9.85
N GLY A 17 10.85 -3.15 9.81
CA GLY A 17 10.86 -4.17 8.75
C GLY A 17 9.48 -4.66 8.34
N MET A 18 8.86 -3.97 7.38
CA MET A 18 7.57 -4.33 6.85
C MET A 18 7.81 -5.35 5.76
N ASP A 19 7.25 -6.55 5.95
CA ASP A 19 7.26 -7.58 4.93
C ASP A 19 6.31 -7.15 3.80
N PRO A 20 6.83 -6.79 2.61
CA PRO A 20 6.00 -6.33 1.50
C PRO A 20 5.08 -7.42 0.95
N THR A 21 5.30 -8.68 1.35
CA THR A 21 4.49 -9.84 0.95
C THR A 21 3.34 -10.12 1.90
N ALA A 22 3.34 -9.52 3.09
CA ALA A 22 2.36 -9.77 4.15
C ALA A 22 2.02 -8.48 4.92
N LEU A 23 1.38 -7.54 4.23
CA LEU A 23 0.99 -6.24 4.80
C LEU A 23 -0.42 -6.28 5.39
N SER A 24 -0.66 -5.54 6.46
CA SER A 24 -2.04 -5.21 6.83
C SER A 24 -2.66 -4.24 5.81
N VAL A 25 -4.00 -4.16 5.80
CA VAL A 25 -4.75 -3.19 4.97
C VAL A 25 -4.24 -1.76 5.18
N GLU A 26 -4.02 -1.35 6.43
CA GLU A 26 -3.53 -0.02 6.76
C GLU A 26 -2.10 0.24 6.25
N GLN A 27 -1.23 -0.77 6.32
CA GLN A 27 0.13 -0.66 5.80
C GLN A 27 0.14 -0.56 4.28
N ALA A 28 -0.65 -1.39 3.60
CA ALA A 28 -0.80 -1.34 2.15
C ALA A 28 -1.35 0.02 1.70
N ALA A 29 -2.40 0.51 2.36
CA ALA A 29 -3.00 1.82 2.08
C ALA A 29 -1.99 2.97 2.23
N ARG A 30 -1.22 2.95 3.33
CA ARG A 30 -0.16 3.95 3.58
C ARG A 30 0.93 3.92 2.52
N LEU A 31 1.34 2.73 2.06
CA LEU A 31 2.38 2.58 1.04
C LEU A 31 1.89 3.00 -0.36
N LEU A 32 0.61 2.77 -0.65
CA LEU A 32 -0.03 3.15 -1.90
C LEU A 32 -0.48 4.63 -1.92
N GLY A 33 -0.52 5.29 -0.75
CA GLY A 33 -0.99 6.66 -0.61
C GLY A 33 -2.51 6.81 -0.78
N VAL A 34 -3.26 5.78 -0.41
CA VAL A 34 -4.74 5.74 -0.49
C VAL A 34 -5.35 5.50 0.88
N GLU A 35 -6.67 5.63 0.99
CA GLU A 35 -7.42 5.29 2.21
C GLU A 35 -7.54 3.77 2.40
N ALA A 36 -7.59 3.31 3.66
CA ALA A 36 -7.72 1.89 4.00
C ALA A 36 -9.03 1.26 3.49
N ASP A 37 -10.11 2.05 3.41
CA ASP A 37 -11.38 1.64 2.82
C ASP A 37 -11.25 1.25 1.35
N VAL A 38 -10.38 1.91 0.58
CA VAL A 38 -10.14 1.56 -0.83
C VAL A 38 -9.50 0.16 -0.94
N VAL A 39 -8.52 -0.12 -0.09
CA VAL A 39 -7.88 -1.44 -0.05
C VAL A 39 -8.89 -2.51 0.39
N SER A 40 -9.73 -2.22 1.39
CA SER A 40 -10.80 -3.12 1.84
C SER A 40 -11.84 -3.38 0.75
N LEU A 41 -12.19 -2.36 -0.04
CA LEU A 41 -13.08 -2.49 -1.17
C LEU A 41 -12.49 -3.44 -2.23
N HIS A 42 -11.22 -3.30 -2.58
CA HIS A 42 -10.57 -4.20 -3.52
C HIS A 42 -10.52 -5.66 -3.02
N ILE A 43 -10.33 -5.88 -1.72
CA ILE A 43 -10.48 -7.21 -1.10
C ILE A 43 -11.89 -7.76 -1.36
N GLY A 44 -12.92 -6.94 -1.12
CA GLY A 44 -14.31 -7.30 -1.42
C GLY A 44 -14.59 -7.57 -2.91
N GLN A 45 -13.82 -6.95 -3.81
CA GLN A 45 -13.90 -7.15 -5.26
C GLN A 45 -13.10 -8.37 -5.75
N GLY A 46 -12.43 -9.11 -4.86
CA GLY A 46 -11.72 -10.34 -5.21
C GLY A 46 -10.21 -10.22 -5.30
N LEU A 47 -9.61 -9.15 -4.76
CA LEU A 47 -8.17 -9.08 -4.57
C LEU A 47 -7.70 -10.28 -3.72
N PRO A 48 -6.68 -11.03 -4.18
CA PRO A 48 -6.12 -12.15 -3.41
C PRO A 48 -5.45 -11.67 -2.12
N THR A 49 -5.84 -12.26 -0.99
CA THR A 49 -5.24 -12.01 0.32
C THR A 49 -4.49 -13.25 0.83
N GLY A 50 -3.42 -13.00 1.57
CA GLY A 50 -2.64 -14.01 2.27
C GLY A 50 -3.28 -14.44 3.60
N PRO A 51 -2.61 -15.35 4.33
CA PRO A 51 -3.06 -15.80 5.64
C PRO A 51 -3.31 -14.63 6.59
N GLY A 52 -4.43 -14.68 7.31
CA GLY A 52 -4.82 -13.60 8.25
C GLY A 52 -5.30 -12.31 7.57
N GLY A 53 -5.63 -12.34 6.27
CA GLY A 53 -6.11 -11.16 5.55
C GLY A 53 -5.01 -10.18 5.16
N THR A 54 -3.77 -10.68 5.06
CA THR A 54 -2.61 -9.88 4.66
C THR A 54 -2.61 -9.62 3.16
N VAL A 55 -2.01 -8.51 2.75
CA VAL A 55 -1.93 -8.05 1.36
C VAL A 55 -0.49 -8.18 0.89
N ASN A 56 -0.29 -8.86 -0.22
CA ASN A 56 0.99 -8.89 -0.91
C ASN A 56 1.03 -7.77 -1.97
N LEU A 57 2.00 -6.85 -1.87
CA LEU A 57 2.11 -5.71 -2.79
C LEU A 57 2.24 -6.12 -4.26
N VAL A 58 3.02 -7.17 -4.55
CA VAL A 58 3.25 -7.62 -5.93
C VAL A 58 1.96 -8.20 -6.51
N THR A 59 1.27 -9.04 -5.74
CA THR A 59 -0.03 -9.59 -6.14
C THR A 59 -1.08 -8.49 -6.30
N TYR A 60 -1.09 -7.51 -5.40
CA TYR A 60 -1.98 -6.36 -5.46
C TYR A 60 -1.77 -5.52 -6.72
N ALA A 61 -0.50 -5.18 -7.01
CA ALA A 61 -0.17 -4.44 -8.22
C ALA A 61 -0.50 -5.23 -9.49
N ALA A 62 -0.24 -6.54 -9.51
CA ALA A 62 -0.61 -7.41 -10.62
C ALA A 62 -2.14 -7.44 -10.82
N TRP A 63 -2.91 -7.57 -9.73
CA TRP A 63 -4.36 -7.56 -9.76
C TRP A 63 -4.90 -6.25 -10.32
N LEU A 64 -4.40 -5.09 -9.87
CA LEU A 64 -4.81 -3.79 -10.39
C LEU A 64 -4.56 -3.60 -11.91
N ASN A 65 -3.64 -4.36 -12.51
CA ASN A 65 -3.38 -4.32 -13.94
C ASN A 65 -4.20 -5.35 -14.74
N LEU A 66 -5.02 -6.17 -14.08
CA LEU A 66 -5.91 -7.09 -14.77
C LEU A 66 -7.07 -6.32 -15.41
N PRO A 67 -7.47 -6.68 -16.64
CA PRO A 67 -8.57 -6.01 -17.35
C PRO A 67 -9.91 -6.14 -16.62
N GLU A 68 -10.09 -7.18 -15.80
CA GLU A 68 -11.30 -7.40 -14.98
C GLU A 68 -11.41 -6.42 -13.80
N SER A 69 -10.28 -5.91 -13.28
CA SER A 69 -10.29 -4.84 -12.27
C SER A 69 -10.77 -3.51 -12.85
N ASP A 70 -10.78 -3.38 -14.18
CA ASP A 70 -11.36 -2.26 -14.93
C ASP A 70 -12.88 -2.42 -15.15
N ALA A 71 -13.54 -3.42 -14.56
CA ALA A 71 -15.02 -3.56 -14.59
C ALA A 71 -15.78 -2.40 -13.92
N ALA A 72 -15.08 -1.42 -13.33
CA ALA A 72 -15.61 -0.12 -12.91
C ALA A 72 -15.57 0.97 -14.01
N ARG A 73 -14.88 0.73 -15.15
CA ARG A 73 -14.79 1.68 -16.28
C ARG A 73 -15.81 1.44 -17.37
N GLU A 74 -16.42 0.26 -17.45
CA GLU A 74 -17.51 -0.01 -18.42
C GLU A 74 -18.86 0.44 -17.86
N SER A 75 -19.01 1.75 -17.66
CA SER A 75 -20.32 2.42 -17.53
C SER A 75 -20.35 3.75 -18.29
N GLU A 76 -19.53 3.90 -19.33
CA GLU A 76 -19.64 5.00 -20.28
C GLU A 76 -19.00 4.64 -21.64
N ALA A 77 -19.80 4.06 -22.55
CA ALA A 77 -19.65 4.14 -24.00
C ALA A 77 -20.94 3.70 -24.70
#